data_AF-A0A401QIA7-F1
#
_entry.id   AF-A0A401QIA7-F1
#
_cell.length_a   1.000
_cell.length_b   1.000
_cell.length_c   1.000
_cell.angle_alpha   90.00
_cell.angle_beta   90.00
_cell.angle_gamma   90.00
#
_symmetry.space_group_name_H-M   'P 1'
#
loop_
_entity.id
_entity.type
_entity.pdbx_description
1 polymer ?
#
loop_
_entity_poly.entity_id
_entity_poly.type
_entity_poly.pdbx_seq_one_letter_code
_entity_poly.pdbx_strand_id
1 'polypeptide(L)' 'MGRDEYIGHVAKDIESKLPIMFDLDTIYKKFALQITPTTVVLLQELERFNLLIDRMSRSLMELQR' A
#
# COMPACT_ATOMS: atom_id res chain seq x y z
N MET A 1 3.45 13.36 -28.53
CA MET A 1 3.21 12.66 -27.27
C MET A 1 1.88 11.95 -27.41
N GLY A 2 1.93 10.61 -27.48
CA GLY A 2 0.73 9.80 -27.61
C GLY A 2 -0.06 9.79 -26.30
N ARG A 3 -1.37 9.57 -26.37
CA ARG A 3 -2.22 9.42 -25.18
C ARG A 3 -1.70 8.31 -24.26
N ASP A 4 -1.23 7.21 -24.82
CA ASP A 4 -0.74 6.05 -24.06
C ASP A 4 0.59 6.34 -23.35
N GLU A 5 1.47 7.11 -23.99
CA GLU A 5 2.72 7.58 -23.40
C GLU A 5 2.45 8.48 -22.18
N TYR A 6 1.48 9.39 -22.31
CA TYR A 6 1.04 10.24 -21.20
C TYR A 6 0.43 9.41 -20.05
N ILE A 7 -0.40 8.41 -20.36
CA ILE A 7 -0.98 7.50 -19.34
C ILE A 7 0.13 6.74 -18.61
N GLY A 8 1.11 6.20 -19.34
CA GLY A 8 2.25 5.49 -18.75
C GLY A 8 3.11 6.38 -17.84
N HIS A 9 3.32 7.64 -18.21
CA HIS A 9 4.01 8.61 -17.36
C HIS A 9 3.24 8.89 -16.07
N VAL A 10 1.93 9.12 -16.16
CA VAL A 10 1.08 9.35 -14.99
C VAL A 10 1.07 8.11 -14.07
N ALA A 11 0.99 6.90 -14.63
CA ALA A 11 1.02 5.67 -13.86
C ALA A 11 2.32 5.53 -13.04
N LYS A 12 3.48 5.83 -13.64
CA LYS A 12 4.79 5.85 -12.95
C LYS A 12 4.86 6.91 -11.84
N ASP A 13 4.32 8.09 -12.11
CA ASP A 13 4.30 9.18 -11.13
C ASP A 13 3.42 8.82 -9.92
N ILE A 14 2.32 8.09 -10.11
CA ILE A 14 1.48 7.61 -9.01
C ILE A 14 2.20 6.48 -8.27
N GLU A 15 2.79 5.52 -8.99
CA GLU A 15 3.50 4.39 -8.40
C GLU A 15 4.66 4.85 -7.49
N SER A 16 5.44 5.83 -7.94
CA SER A 16 6.54 6.40 -7.15
C SER A 16 6.10 7.10 -5.85
N LYS A 17 4.81 7.43 -5.73
CA LYS A 17 4.22 8.08 -4.55
C LYS A 17 3.47 7.09 -3.65
N LEU A 18 3.35 5.83 -4.05
CA LEU A 18 2.72 4.83 -3.20
C LEU A 18 3.53 4.65 -1.91
N PRO A 19 2.86 4.57 -0.75
CA PRO A 19 3.53 4.31 0.51
C PRO A 19 4.13 2.90 0.52
N ILE A 20 5.19 2.73 1.31
CA ILE A 20 5.79 1.42 1.56
C ILE A 20 4.84 0.60 2.44
N MET A 21 4.77 -0.70 2.20
CA MET A 21 4.01 -1.62 3.04
C MET A 21 4.50 -1.61 4.48
N PHE A 22 3.56 -1.70 5.41
CA PHE A 22 3.83 -1.82 6.84
C PHE A 22 4.27 -3.24 7.19
N ASP A 23 5.36 -3.37 7.94
CA ASP A 23 5.79 -4.63 8.54
C ASP A 23 4.92 -4.94 9.77
N LEU A 24 3.84 -5.68 9.55
CA LEU A 24 2.87 -6.04 10.58
C LEU A 24 3.49 -6.91 11.69
N ASP A 25 4.49 -7.76 11.38
CA ASP A 25 5.13 -8.61 12.39
C ASP A 25 5.92 -7.77 13.39
N THR A 26 6.70 -6.81 12.88
CA THR A 26 7.44 -5.88 13.74
C THR A 26 6.50 -4.98 14.54
N ILE A 27 5.41 -4.50 13.92
CA ILE A 27 4.42 -3.67 14.60
C ILE A 27 3.69 -4.47 15.68
N TYR A 28 3.22 -5.68 15.38
CA TYR A 28 2.54 -6.55 16.34
C TYR A 28 3.39 -6.80 17.58
N LYS A 29 4.68 -7.13 17.40
CA LYS A 29 5.63 -7.34 18.51
C LYS A 29 5.77 -6.12 19.42
N LYS A 30 5.68 -4.90 18.88
CA LYS A 30 5.75 -3.66 19.69
C LYS A 30 4.52 -3.45 20.57
N PHE A 31 3.35 -3.92 20.13
CA PHE A 31 2.08 -3.73 20.84
C PHE A 31 1.63 -4.95 21.65
N ALA A 32 2.30 -6.09 21.52
CA ALA A 32 1.89 -7.37 22.10
C ALA A 32 1.66 -7.36 23.62
N LEU A 33 2.35 -6.50 24.36
CA LEU A 33 2.21 -6.39 25.83
C LEU A 33 0.96 -5.61 26.28
N GLN A 34 0.35 -4.81 25.40
CA GLN A 34 -0.80 -3.95 25.72
C GLN A 34 -1.75 -3.84 24.52
N ILE A 35 -2.29 -4.98 24.08
CA ILE A 35 -3.30 -4.98 23.01
C ILE A 35 -4.63 -4.47 23.57
N THR A 36 -5.03 -3.28 23.14
CA THR A 36 -6.36 -2.71 23.40
C THR A 36 -7.29 -3.00 22.21
N PRO A 37 -8.63 -2.90 22.37
CA PRO A 37 -9.56 -3.03 21.25
C PRO A 37 -9.24 -2.07 20.10
N THR A 38 -8.80 -0.84 20.41
CA THR A 38 -8.36 0.13 19.40
C THR A 38 -7.10 -0.34 18.68
N THR A 39 -6.14 -0.92 19.39
CA THR A 39 -4.92 -1.49 18.80
C THR A 39 -5.26 -2.59 17.79
N VAL A 40 -6.23 -3.45 18.10
CA VAL A 40 -6.68 -4.51 17.18
C VAL A 40 -7.24 -3.90 15.89
N VAL A 41 -8.12 -2.91 15.99
CA VAL A 41 -8.68 -2.22 14.82
C VAL A 41 -7.59 -1.54 13.99
N LEU A 42 -6.61 -0.90 14.63
CA LEU A 42 -5.50 -0.27 13.91
C LEU A 42 -4.64 -1.30 13.16
N LEU A 43 -4.37 -2.46 13.76
CA LEU A 43 -3.63 -3.55 13.09
C LEU A 43 -4.40 -4.09 11.88
N GLN A 44 -5.72 -4.28 12.00
CA GLN A 44 -6.58 -4.69 10.90
C GLN A 44 -6.61 -3.65 9.77
N GLU A 45 -6.69 -2.36 10.11
CA GLU A 45 -6.65 -1.29 9.12
C GLU A 45 -5.29 -1.22 8.40
N LEU A 46 -4.18 -1.47 9.10
CA LEU A 46 -2.85 -1.57 8.46
C LEU A 46 -2.76 -2.76 7.49
N GLU A 47 -3.31 -3.92 7.86
CA GLU A 47 -3.40 -5.08 6.96
C GLU A 47 -4.23 -4.76 5.71
N ARG A 48 -5.42 -4.18 5.91
CA ARG A 48 -6.30 -3.76 4.82
C ARG A 48 -5.62 -2.73 3.92
N PHE A 49 -4.83 -1.82 4.51
CA PHE A 49 -4.10 -0.80 3.76
C PHE A 49 -2.94 -1.41 2.95
N ASN A 50 -2.20 -2.37 3.50
CA ASN A 50 -1.19 -3.12 2.75
C ASN A 50 -1.80 -3.83 1.52
N LEU A 51 -2.96 -4.47 1.68
CA LEU A 51 -3.67 -5.10 0.56
C LEU A 51 -4.09 -4.08 -0.51
N LEU A 52 -4.48 -2.88 -0.10
CA LEU A 52 -4.82 -1.81 -1.03
C LEU A 52 -3.58 -1.33 -1.80
N ILE A 53 -2.45 -1.11 -1.12
CA ILE A 53 -1.18 -0.73 -1.75
C ILE A 53 -0.76 -1.78 -2.79
N ASP A 54 -0.81 -3.06 -2.44
CA ASP A 54 -0.47 -4.17 -3.35
C ASP A 54 -1.34 -4.13 -4.63
N ARG A 55 -2.66 -4.01 -4.46
CA ARG A 55 -3.59 -3.93 -5.60
C ARG A 55 -3.32 -2.72 -6.47
N MET A 56 -3.11 -1.55 -5.87
CA MET A 56 -2.80 -0.33 -6.61
C MET A 56 -1.51 -0.47 -7.40
N SER A 57 -0.45 -0.99 -6.80
CA SER A 57 0.83 -1.24 -7.47
C SER A 57 0.66 -2.16 -8.68
N ARG A 58 -0.02 -3.31 -8.52
CA ARG A 58 -0.29 -4.23 -9.64
C ARG A 58 -1.06 -3.57 -10.78
N SER A 59 -2.13 -2.84 -10.47
CA SER A 59 -2.92 -2.15 -11.49
C SER A 59 -2.12 -1.06 -12.22
N LEU A 60 -1.26 -0.33 -11.51
CA LEU A 60 -0.39 0.68 -12.11
C LEU A 60 0.70 0.05 -12.99
N MET A 61 1.24 -1.10 -12.60
CA MET A 61 2.18 -1.86 -13.42
C MET A 61 1.53 -2.41 -14.70
N GLU A 62 0.27 -2.86 -14.63
CA GLU A 62 -0.48 -3.34 -15.79
C GLU A 62 -0.75 -2.20 -16.79
N LEU A 63 -1.04 -0.99 -16.31
CA LEU A 63 -1.20 0.22 -17.14
C LEU A 63 0.08 0.65 -17.87
N GLN A 64 1.25 0.20 -17.42
CA GLN A 64 2.54 0.51 -18.02
C GLN A 64 3.01 -0.54 -19.05
N ARG A 65 2.30 -1.67 -19.17
CA ARG A 65 2.57 -2.74 -20.15
C ARG A 65 1.82 -2.50 -21.45
#